data_AF-A0AAW0IP33-F1
#
_entry.id   AF-A0AAW0IP33-F1
#
_cell.length_a   1.000
_cell.length_b   1.000
_cell.length_c   1.000
_cell.angle_alpha   90.00
_cell.angle_beta   90.00
_cell.angle_gamma   90.00
#
_symmetry.space_group_name_H-M   'P 1'
#
loop_
_entity.id
_entity.type
_entity.pdbx_description
1 polymer ?
#
loop_
_entity_poly.entity_id
_entity_poly.type
_entity_poly.pdbx_seq_one_letter_code
_entity_poly.pdbx_strand_id
1 'polypeptide(L)'
;MRRHRTQQANRANEPTNERLGFLPTNAGADEPRRRRACSSPNPSVFLRLLVGVAGFVGQNRRLGSSARNPGARSLVTARNPGARSSFVGHARRGLHGQRPKNEARGLKKHLKRLNAPKHWMLDKLGGAFAPKPSSGPHKSRECLPLILILRNRLKYALTYREVISILMQRHVLVDAKAPKPSSGPHKSRECLPLILILRNRLKYALTYREVISILMQRHVLVDAKVRTDKTYPAGFMDVVSIPKTNENFRLLYDTKGRFRLHSIRDEEAKFKLCKVRSVQFGQKGIPYLNTYDGRTIRYPDPIIKANDTIKLDLETGKITDFIKFDVGNVVMVTGGRNRGRVGVIKNREKHKGTFETVHIQDATGHEFATRLGNVYTIGKGTKPWVSLPKGKGIKLSIIEEAKKRLQGQQTTAA
;
A
#
# COMPACT_ATOMS: atom_id res chain seq x y z
N MET A 1 75.06 -24.07 -0.64
CA MET A 1 76.06 -24.20 0.45
C MET A 1 75.52 -23.50 1.69
N ARG A 2 75.67 -24.16 2.87
CA ARG A 2 75.41 -23.71 4.27
C ARG A 2 73.96 -23.26 4.56
N ARG A 3 73.05 -24.11 5.08
CA ARG A 3 72.99 -24.80 6.40
C ARG A 3 73.25 -23.88 7.59
N HIS A 4 72.26 -23.71 8.46
CA HIS A 4 72.24 -24.13 9.88
C HIS A 4 70.75 -24.07 10.35
N ARG A 5 70.02 -25.15 10.72
CA ARG A 5 70.19 -26.17 11.78
C ARG A 5 70.34 -25.49 13.16
N THR A 6 69.60 -25.76 14.24
CA THR A 6 68.68 -26.87 14.60
C THR A 6 68.12 -26.62 16.02
N GLN A 7 67.07 -27.41 16.39
CA GLN A 7 66.83 -28.04 17.73
C GLN A 7 66.20 -27.14 18.83
N GLN A 8 65.27 -27.56 19.70
CA GLN A 8 64.81 -28.86 20.27
C GLN A 8 63.30 -28.71 20.64
N ALA A 9 62.37 -29.65 20.44
CA ALA A 9 62.15 -31.00 20.98
C ALA A 9 61.40 -31.09 22.35
N ASN A 10 60.22 -31.77 22.30
CA ASN A 10 59.57 -32.64 23.33
C ASN A 10 58.82 -31.97 24.50
N ARG A 11 57.63 -32.39 25.00
CA ARG A 11 56.93 -33.70 25.15
C ARG A 11 55.43 -33.43 25.53
N ALA A 12 54.45 -34.21 25.04
CA ALA A 12 53.56 -35.16 25.80
C ALA A 12 52.68 -34.53 26.92
N ASN A 13 51.37 -34.78 27.15
CA ASN A 13 50.42 -35.85 26.82
C ASN A 13 48.96 -35.37 27.06
N GLU A 14 47.99 -36.05 26.46
CA GLU A 14 46.54 -36.02 26.75
C GLU A 14 46.21 -36.52 28.18
N PRO A 15 44.94 -36.45 28.61
CA PRO A 15 44.22 -37.74 28.66
C PRO A 15 42.77 -37.73 28.18
N THR A 16 42.42 -38.89 27.67
CA THR A 16 41.13 -39.42 27.20
C THR A 16 40.19 -39.84 28.34
N ASN A 17 38.89 -39.55 28.15
CA ASN A 17 37.73 -40.46 28.19
C ASN A 17 37.64 -41.55 29.28
N GLU A 18 36.55 -41.55 30.06
CA GLU A 18 35.77 -42.78 30.29
C GLU A 18 34.32 -42.53 30.75
N ARG A 19 33.45 -43.45 30.31
CA ARG A 19 31.99 -43.49 30.41
C ARG A 19 31.52 -44.25 31.66
N LEU A 20 30.22 -44.11 31.94
CA LEU A 20 29.21 -45.05 32.51
C LEU A 20 28.44 -44.30 33.62
N GLY A 21 27.12 -44.25 33.73
CA GLY A 21 25.97 -44.88 33.08
C GLY A 21 24.76 -44.74 34.03
N PHE A 22 23.55 -44.96 33.52
CA PHE A 22 22.28 -45.22 34.23
C PHE A 22 21.31 -44.08 34.63
N LEU A 23 20.35 -43.91 33.70
CA LEU A 23 18.87 -43.96 33.84
C LEU A 23 18.03 -42.79 34.43
N PRO A 24 16.77 -42.65 33.94
CA PRO A 24 15.92 -41.47 34.08
C PRO A 24 14.83 -41.65 35.17
N THR A 25 14.31 -40.54 35.69
CA THR A 25 13.10 -40.54 36.52
C THR A 25 11.98 -39.73 35.88
N ASN A 26 10.90 -40.46 35.57
CA ASN A 26 9.57 -39.95 35.28
C ASN A 26 8.91 -39.34 36.52
N ALA A 27 8.21 -38.23 36.33
CA ALA A 27 6.97 -37.84 37.02
C ALA A 27 6.34 -36.74 36.14
N GLY A 28 5.14 -36.83 35.55
CA GLY A 28 3.95 -37.58 35.94
C GLY A 28 3.03 -36.68 36.76
N ALA A 29 2.33 -35.73 36.13
CA ALA A 29 1.12 -35.10 36.67
C ALA A 29 0.32 -34.34 35.59
N ASP A 30 -0.70 -35.03 35.09
CA ASP A 30 -2.07 -34.57 34.83
C ASP A 30 -2.38 -33.35 33.94
N GLU A 31 -2.81 -33.70 32.72
CA GLU A 31 -3.88 -33.03 31.99
C GLU A 31 -5.20 -33.10 32.80
N PRO A 32 -6.11 -32.10 32.70
CA PRO A 32 -7.43 -32.54 32.31
C PRO A 32 -8.01 -31.71 31.17
N ARG A 33 -8.38 -32.44 30.12
CA ARG A 33 -9.47 -32.11 29.22
C ARG A 33 -10.74 -31.82 30.03
N ARG A 34 -11.38 -30.68 29.81
CA ARG A 34 -12.84 -30.58 29.89
C ARG A 34 -13.40 -30.14 28.55
N ARG A 35 -14.03 -31.10 27.86
CA ARG A 35 -15.15 -30.84 26.95
C ARG A 35 -16.43 -30.69 27.78
N ARG A 36 -17.42 -30.00 27.17
CA ARG A 36 -18.83 -29.78 27.59
C ARG A 36 -18.97 -28.59 28.56
N ALA A 37 -19.92 -27.68 28.45
CA ALA A 37 -21.17 -27.67 27.70
C ALA A 37 -21.57 -26.24 27.33
N CYS A 38 -22.41 -26.12 26.30
CA CYS A 38 -23.26 -24.97 26.08
C CYS A 38 -24.14 -24.70 27.31
N SER A 39 -24.20 -23.45 27.75
CA SER A 39 -25.42 -22.87 28.31
C SER A 39 -25.31 -21.35 28.31
N SER A 40 -26.14 -20.74 27.48
CA SER A 40 -26.64 -19.38 27.69
C SER A 40 -27.28 -19.26 29.08
N PRO A 41 -27.28 -18.06 29.67
CA PRO A 41 -28.57 -17.50 30.03
C PRO A 41 -28.75 -16.09 29.47
N ASN A 42 -29.93 -15.91 28.89
CA ASN A 42 -30.49 -14.64 28.45
C ASN A 42 -31.00 -13.82 29.65
N PRO A 43 -31.42 -12.56 29.42
CA PRO A 43 -31.19 -11.42 30.30
C PRO A 43 -32.38 -11.07 31.19
N SER A 44 -32.18 -10.02 32.01
CA SER A 44 -33.16 -9.25 32.78
C SER A 44 -33.29 -9.71 34.23
N VAL A 45 -32.69 -8.96 35.16
CA VAL A 45 -33.36 -8.28 36.29
C VAL A 45 -32.32 -7.33 36.91
N PHE A 46 -32.52 -6.01 36.88
CA PHE A 46 -32.70 -5.16 38.07
C PHE A 46 -32.73 -3.69 37.71
N LEU A 47 -33.76 -3.05 38.24
CA LEU A 47 -34.26 -1.72 37.98
C LEU A 47 -33.97 -0.85 39.22
N ARG A 48 -33.61 0.43 38.97
CA ARG A 48 -33.81 1.64 39.80
C ARG A 48 -33.10 1.78 41.16
N LEU A 49 -32.38 2.89 41.32
CA LEU A 49 -32.74 4.15 42.03
C LEU A 49 -31.55 5.11 41.83
N LEU A 50 -31.66 6.41 41.50
CA LEU A 50 -32.25 7.49 42.28
C LEU A 50 -32.44 8.75 41.40
N VAL A 51 -33.42 9.55 41.78
CA VAL A 51 -33.95 10.78 41.18
C VAL A 51 -33.29 12.01 41.83
N GLY A 52 -33.14 13.13 41.11
CA GLY A 52 -33.52 14.43 41.68
C GLY A 52 -32.58 15.65 41.51
N VAL A 53 -33.11 16.64 40.74
CA VAL A 53 -33.15 18.10 41.02
C VAL A 53 -31.87 18.94 40.90
N ALA A 54 -31.87 19.87 39.92
CA ALA A 54 -31.72 21.32 40.15
C ALA A 54 -31.89 22.10 38.82
N GLY A 55 -32.74 23.13 38.85
CA GLY A 55 -32.87 24.13 37.79
C GLY A 55 -32.21 25.47 38.16
N PHE A 56 -32.46 26.45 37.29
CA PHE A 56 -32.36 27.91 37.47
C PHE A 56 -31.06 28.67 37.10
N VAL A 57 -31.22 29.49 36.05
CA VAL A 57 -30.84 30.92 35.86
C VAL A 57 -29.37 31.34 35.67
N GLY A 58 -29.15 32.17 34.64
CA GLY A 58 -27.96 33.02 34.53
C GLY A 58 -27.86 33.80 33.21
N GLN A 59 -28.27 35.07 33.22
CA GLN A 59 -28.27 36.03 32.12
C GLN A 59 -26.88 36.52 31.67
N ASN A 60 -26.80 36.86 30.37
CA ASN A 60 -26.11 38.00 29.74
C ASN A 60 -25.00 38.76 30.48
N ARG A 61 -23.87 38.99 29.79
CA ARG A 61 -23.34 40.31 29.36
C ARG A 61 -21.96 40.11 28.68
N ARG A 62 -21.80 40.52 27.41
CA ARG A 62 -21.26 41.83 26.92
C ARG A 62 -19.71 41.86 26.99
N LEU A 63 -18.91 42.46 26.10
CA LEU A 63 -19.00 43.45 25.01
C LEU A 63 -17.70 43.28 24.20
N GLY A 64 -17.65 43.48 22.88
CA GLY A 64 -17.58 44.76 22.18
C GLY A 64 -16.41 44.70 21.17
N SER A 65 -16.33 45.42 20.05
CA SER A 65 -17.15 46.51 19.51
C SER A 65 -16.46 47.10 18.25
N SER A 66 -17.28 47.51 17.25
CA SER A 66 -17.13 48.76 16.44
C SER A 66 -16.06 48.81 15.31
N ALA A 67 -16.21 49.41 14.12
CA ALA A 67 -17.28 50.09 13.37
C ALA A 67 -16.77 50.56 11.96
N ARG A 68 -17.72 51.07 11.13
CA ARG A 68 -17.61 51.97 9.93
C ARG A 68 -17.17 51.31 8.60
N ASN A 69 -17.75 51.62 7.42
CA ASN A 69 -18.51 52.79 6.94
C ASN A 69 -19.32 52.43 5.64
N PRO A 70 -20.47 53.08 5.35
CA PRO A 70 -21.10 53.09 4.03
C PRO A 70 -20.94 54.43 3.29
N GLY A 71 -20.76 54.41 1.95
CA GLY A 71 -21.05 55.55 1.07
C GLY A 71 -19.97 55.94 0.05
N ALA A 72 -20.28 55.79 -1.26
CA ALA A 72 -19.89 56.61 -2.42
C ALA A 72 -20.43 55.93 -3.71
N ARG A 73 -21.58 56.33 -4.28
CA ARG A 73 -21.85 57.38 -5.30
C ARG A 73 -21.14 57.24 -6.68
N SER A 74 -21.98 57.28 -7.73
CA SER A 74 -21.75 57.61 -9.16
C SER A 74 -21.05 56.54 -10.03
N LEU A 75 -21.42 56.28 -11.29
CA LEU A 75 -21.93 57.14 -12.36
C LEU A 75 -22.99 56.49 -13.28
N VAL A 76 -23.77 57.38 -13.89
CA VAL A 76 -24.85 57.21 -14.87
C VAL A 76 -24.29 57.06 -16.29
N THR A 77 -25.02 56.35 -17.18
CA THR A 77 -25.32 56.63 -18.61
C THR A 77 -25.80 55.31 -19.27
N ALA A 78 -26.77 55.20 -20.18
CA ALA A 78 -27.82 56.08 -20.68
C ALA A 78 -28.92 55.13 -21.22
N ARG A 79 -30.19 55.44 -20.97
CA ARG A 79 -31.34 54.82 -21.66
C ARG A 79 -31.60 55.63 -22.92
N ASN A 80 -31.73 54.96 -24.07
CA ASN A 80 -32.34 55.55 -25.26
C ASN A 80 -33.74 54.93 -25.44
N PRO A 81 -34.82 55.72 -25.48
CA PRO A 81 -36.19 55.23 -25.70
C PRO A 81 -36.58 55.39 -27.17
N GLY A 82 -37.23 54.40 -27.77
CA GLY A 82 -37.86 54.59 -29.08
C GLY A 82 -38.03 53.33 -29.89
N ALA A 83 -39.19 52.68 -29.75
CA ALA A 83 -40.00 52.17 -30.85
C ALA A 83 -41.19 51.41 -30.27
N ARG A 84 -42.32 52.12 -30.13
CA ARG A 84 -43.64 51.48 -30.08
C ARG A 84 -43.96 51.02 -31.50
N SER A 85 -44.28 49.75 -31.68
CA SER A 85 -45.24 49.33 -32.70
C SER A 85 -46.12 48.22 -32.12
N SER A 86 -47.35 48.62 -31.85
CA SER A 86 -48.54 47.79 -31.72
C SER A 86 -48.57 46.64 -32.73
N PHE A 87 -48.86 45.42 -32.29
CA PHE A 87 -49.80 44.53 -32.98
C PHE A 87 -50.22 43.41 -32.03
N VAL A 88 -51.51 43.41 -31.69
CA VAL A 88 -52.18 42.37 -30.92
C VAL A 88 -52.43 41.16 -31.81
N GLY A 89 -52.05 40.00 -31.29
CA GLY A 89 -52.74 38.73 -31.49
C GLY A 89 -52.71 38.11 -32.88
N HIS A 90 -51.75 37.21 -33.11
CA HIS A 90 -51.98 35.96 -33.84
C HIS A 90 -51.24 34.83 -33.11
N ALA A 91 -52.00 33.88 -32.58
CA ALA A 91 -51.49 32.71 -31.86
C ALA A 91 -50.65 31.83 -32.80
N ARG A 92 -49.33 32.03 -32.79
CA ARG A 92 -48.38 31.04 -33.35
C ARG A 92 -47.96 30.10 -32.23
N ARG A 93 -48.37 28.84 -32.36
CA ARG A 93 -47.84 27.69 -31.62
C ARG A 93 -46.31 27.70 -31.75
N GLY A 94 -45.63 28.24 -30.74
CA GLY A 94 -44.18 28.22 -30.62
C GLY A 94 -43.76 26.84 -30.13
N LEU A 95 -43.18 26.06 -31.05
CA LEU A 95 -42.47 24.82 -30.81
C LEU A 95 -41.70 24.88 -29.47
N HIS A 96 -42.16 24.12 -28.47
CA HIS A 96 -41.31 23.76 -27.35
C HIS A 96 -40.15 22.96 -27.91
N GLY A 97 -39.02 23.65 -28.11
CA GLY A 97 -37.74 23.04 -28.42
C GLY A 97 -37.50 21.89 -27.46
N GLN A 98 -37.54 20.67 -27.99
CA GLN A 98 -37.23 19.47 -27.26
C GLN A 98 -35.79 19.60 -26.77
N ARG A 99 -35.63 19.90 -25.47
CA ARG A 99 -34.32 19.80 -24.82
C ARG A 99 -33.80 18.38 -25.05
N PRO A 100 -32.54 18.18 -25.47
CA PRO A 100 -32.02 16.84 -25.70
C PRO A 100 -32.13 16.01 -24.41
N LYS A 101 -32.92 14.92 -24.47
CA LYS A 101 -33.20 14.03 -23.32
C LYS A 101 -31.97 13.25 -22.81
N ASN A 102 -30.78 13.48 -23.38
CA ASN A 102 -29.58 12.65 -23.20
C ASN A 102 -28.39 13.39 -22.57
N GLU A 103 -28.63 14.33 -21.67
CA GLU A 103 -27.55 14.84 -20.82
C GLU A 103 -27.52 14.08 -19.47
N ALA A 104 -26.35 13.54 -19.13
CA ALA A 104 -26.15 12.83 -17.87
C ALA A 104 -26.21 13.81 -16.68
N ARG A 105 -27.37 13.92 -16.03
CA ARG A 105 -27.58 14.77 -14.85
C ARG A 105 -27.04 14.08 -13.59
N GLY A 106 -25.74 14.22 -13.35
CA GLY A 106 -25.09 13.85 -12.09
C GLY A 106 -24.89 12.35 -11.85
N LEU A 107 -24.62 11.99 -10.60
CA LEU A 107 -24.23 10.62 -10.21
C LEU A 107 -25.41 9.66 -10.34
N LYS A 108 -25.29 8.63 -11.20
CA LYS A 108 -26.29 7.56 -11.34
C LYS A 108 -26.42 6.77 -10.03
N LYS A 109 -27.57 6.83 -9.37
CA LYS A 109 -27.84 6.13 -8.09
C LYS A 109 -28.16 4.65 -8.24
N HIS A 110 -28.58 4.20 -9.43
CA HIS A 110 -29.01 2.83 -9.68
C HIS A 110 -28.05 2.08 -10.63
N LEU A 111 -27.99 0.76 -10.48
CA LEU A 111 -27.27 -0.15 -11.39
C LEU A 111 -28.26 -1.17 -11.97
N LYS A 112 -28.36 -1.22 -13.30
CA LYS A 112 -29.17 -2.25 -13.99
C LYS A 112 -28.52 -3.62 -13.84
N ARG A 113 -29.33 -4.65 -13.64
CA ARG A 113 -28.83 -6.01 -13.37
C ARG A 113 -28.01 -6.59 -14.53
N LEU A 114 -28.42 -6.33 -15.77
CA LEU A 114 -27.66 -6.72 -16.97
C LEU A 114 -26.24 -6.16 -17.02
N ASN A 115 -26.03 -4.99 -16.39
CA ASN A 115 -24.73 -4.31 -16.35
C ASN A 115 -23.92 -4.66 -15.07
N ALA A 116 -24.44 -5.54 -14.21
CA ALA A 116 -23.70 -6.01 -13.06
C ALA A 116 -22.50 -6.86 -13.49
N PRO A 117 -21.38 -6.81 -12.76
CA PRO A 117 -20.22 -7.66 -13.06
C PRO A 117 -20.59 -9.16 -13.05
N LYS A 118 -20.17 -9.90 -14.10
CA LYS A 118 -20.49 -11.33 -14.25
C LYS A 118 -20.02 -12.18 -13.05
N HIS A 119 -18.90 -11.83 -12.43
CA HIS A 119 -18.34 -12.55 -11.27
C HIS A 119 -19.23 -12.47 -10.01
N TRP A 120 -20.26 -11.61 -9.99
CA TRP A 120 -21.25 -11.57 -8.90
C TRP A 120 -22.24 -12.73 -8.97
N MET A 121 -22.29 -13.48 -10.08
CA MET A 121 -23.17 -14.63 -10.28
C MET A 121 -24.64 -14.29 -9.97
N LEU A 122 -25.10 -13.14 -10.44
CA LEU A 122 -26.50 -12.75 -10.34
C LEU A 122 -27.32 -13.42 -11.43
N ASP A 123 -28.49 -13.89 -11.06
CA ASP A 123 -29.47 -14.48 -11.96
C ASP A 123 -30.11 -13.41 -12.86
N LYS A 124 -30.33 -13.74 -14.13
CA LYS A 124 -30.86 -12.78 -15.12
C LYS A 124 -32.33 -12.39 -14.84
N LEU A 125 -33.10 -13.27 -14.20
CA LEU A 125 -34.57 -13.14 -14.05
C LEU A 125 -35.04 -12.58 -12.72
N GLY A 126 -34.24 -12.55 -11.65
CA GLY A 126 -34.67 -12.12 -10.31
C GLY A 126 -34.80 -10.60 -10.10
N GLY A 127 -35.10 -9.84 -11.15
CA GLY A 127 -35.44 -8.41 -11.12
C GLY A 127 -34.59 -7.50 -12.01
N ALA A 128 -35.08 -6.29 -12.27
CA ALA A 128 -34.46 -5.35 -13.21
C ALA A 128 -33.17 -4.67 -12.69
N PHE A 129 -32.98 -4.60 -11.37
CA PHE A 129 -31.87 -3.89 -10.73
C PHE A 129 -30.95 -4.82 -9.94
N ALA A 130 -29.68 -4.43 -9.85
CA ALA A 130 -28.70 -5.04 -8.96
C ALA A 130 -28.30 -4.03 -7.87
N PRO A 131 -27.86 -4.50 -6.68
CA PRO A 131 -27.33 -3.63 -5.66
C PRO A 131 -26.13 -2.84 -6.20
N LYS A 132 -26.24 -1.51 -6.20
CA LYS A 132 -25.12 -0.64 -6.56
C LYS A 132 -24.14 -0.59 -5.37
N PRO A 133 -22.86 -0.92 -5.55
CA PRO A 133 -21.88 -0.75 -4.50
C PRO A 133 -21.77 0.73 -4.12
N SER A 134 -21.76 1.00 -2.81
CA SER A 134 -21.42 2.31 -2.29
C SER A 134 -19.99 2.67 -2.66
N SER A 135 -19.70 3.98 -2.78
CA SER A 135 -18.34 4.46 -2.93
C SER A 135 -17.51 4.01 -1.74
N GLY A 136 -16.51 3.18 -2.00
CA GLY A 136 -15.68 2.55 -0.98
C GLY A 136 -14.24 2.38 -1.44
N PRO A 137 -13.43 1.61 -0.70
CA PRO A 137 -12.01 1.41 -1.04
C PRO A 137 -11.78 0.66 -2.36
N HIS A 138 -12.77 -0.11 -2.80
CA HIS A 138 -12.74 -0.90 -4.03
C HIS A 138 -13.54 -0.22 -5.15
N LYS A 139 -13.09 -0.39 -6.39
CA LYS A 139 -13.84 0.05 -7.57
C LYS A 139 -15.13 -0.76 -7.69
N SER A 140 -16.19 -0.17 -8.22
CA SER A 140 -17.51 -0.81 -8.35
C SER A 140 -17.52 -2.12 -9.14
N ARG A 141 -16.57 -2.31 -10.07
CA ARG A 141 -16.41 -3.55 -10.85
C ARG A 141 -15.51 -4.60 -10.19
N GLU A 142 -14.82 -4.25 -9.12
CA GLU A 142 -13.85 -5.10 -8.42
C GLU A 142 -14.34 -5.48 -7.00
N CYS A 143 -15.44 -4.89 -6.54
CA CYS A 143 -16.00 -5.15 -5.22
C CYS A 143 -17.15 -6.16 -5.26
N LEU A 144 -17.37 -6.87 -4.15
CA LEU A 144 -18.59 -7.63 -3.90
C LEU A 144 -19.42 -6.89 -2.83
N PRO A 145 -20.65 -6.43 -3.14
CA PRO A 145 -21.53 -5.82 -2.16
C PRO A 145 -21.86 -6.77 -1.01
N LEU A 146 -21.86 -6.26 0.23
CA LEU A 146 -22.16 -7.03 1.43
C LEU A 146 -23.53 -7.74 1.36
N ILE A 147 -24.48 -7.12 0.68
CA ILE A 147 -25.78 -7.71 0.47
C ILE A 147 -25.75 -9.01 -0.33
N LEU A 148 -24.87 -9.11 -1.34
CA LEU A 148 -24.72 -10.34 -2.12
C LEU A 148 -24.02 -11.43 -1.31
N ILE A 149 -23.14 -11.04 -0.40
CA ILE A 149 -22.44 -11.97 0.49
C ILE A 149 -23.44 -12.59 1.48
N LEU A 150 -24.21 -11.76 2.19
CA LEU A 150 -25.17 -12.22 3.19
C LEU A 150 -26.33 -13.03 2.59
N ARG A 151 -26.82 -12.65 1.40
CA ARG A 151 -27.95 -13.30 0.72
C ARG A 151 -27.54 -14.50 -0.14
N ASN A 152 -26.63 -14.30 -1.10
CA ASN A 152 -26.39 -15.29 -2.16
C ASN A 152 -25.26 -16.27 -1.83
N ARG A 153 -24.31 -15.88 -0.97
CA ARG A 153 -23.19 -16.75 -0.59
C ARG A 153 -23.44 -17.44 0.75
N LEU A 154 -23.73 -16.66 1.79
CA LEU A 154 -23.86 -17.17 3.15
C LEU A 154 -25.29 -17.56 3.53
N LYS A 155 -26.29 -17.12 2.75
CA LYS A 155 -27.72 -17.43 2.93
C LYS A 155 -28.28 -17.10 4.33
N TYR A 156 -27.75 -16.07 4.99
CA TYR A 156 -28.25 -15.57 6.27
C TYR A 156 -29.54 -14.74 6.15
N ALA A 157 -29.91 -14.35 4.94
CA ALA A 157 -31.12 -13.60 4.65
C ALA A 157 -31.66 -13.99 3.27
N LEU A 158 -32.98 -13.97 3.11
CA LEU A 158 -33.67 -14.29 1.86
C LEU A 158 -34.06 -13.01 1.11
N THR A 159 -34.43 -11.95 1.85
CA THR A 159 -34.90 -10.68 1.27
C THR A 159 -33.92 -9.51 1.48
N TYR A 160 -34.05 -8.48 0.64
CA TYR A 160 -33.22 -7.26 0.72
C TYR A 160 -33.44 -6.53 2.07
N ARG A 161 -34.67 -6.56 2.60
CA ARG A 161 -35.04 -5.88 3.86
C ARG A 161 -34.38 -6.54 5.07
N GLU A 162 -34.38 -7.87 5.13
CA GLU A 162 -33.70 -8.63 6.19
C GLU A 162 -32.20 -8.31 6.24
N VAL A 163 -31.54 -8.23 5.09
CA VAL A 163 -30.10 -7.87 5.05
C VAL A 163 -29.85 -6.47 5.60
N ILE A 164 -30.73 -5.50 5.32
CA ILE A 164 -30.59 -4.16 5.90
C ILE A 164 -30.74 -4.24 7.43
N SER A 165 -31.74 -4.96 7.94
CA SER A 165 -31.95 -5.12 9.38
C SER A 165 -30.72 -5.72 10.07
N ILE A 166 -30.11 -6.76 9.48
CA ILE A 166 -28.88 -7.40 9.99
C ILE A 166 -27.70 -6.41 9.99
N LEU A 167 -27.56 -5.60 8.95
CA LEU A 167 -26.50 -4.58 8.87
C LEU A 167 -26.72 -3.43 9.87
N MET A 168 -27.98 -3.04 10.13
CA MET A 168 -28.33 -2.00 11.09
C MET A 168 -28.04 -2.40 12.54
N GLN A 169 -28.14 -3.69 12.86
CA GLN A 169 -27.79 -4.25 14.17
C GLN A 169 -26.27 -4.24 14.45
N ARG A 170 -25.43 -3.88 13.46
CA ARG A 170 -23.95 -3.73 13.57
C ARG A 170 -23.17 -4.99 13.99
N HIS A 171 -23.76 -6.18 13.91
CA HIS A 171 -23.07 -7.44 14.22
C HIS A 171 -22.11 -7.93 13.12
N VAL A 172 -22.26 -7.43 11.88
CA VAL A 172 -21.44 -7.85 10.74
C VAL A 172 -20.18 -7.00 10.66
N LEU A 173 -19.04 -7.61 10.99
CA LEU A 173 -17.71 -7.00 10.84
C LEU A 173 -17.08 -7.44 9.52
N VAL A 174 -16.65 -6.47 8.71
CA VAL A 174 -15.87 -6.70 7.49
C VAL A 174 -14.40 -6.42 7.83
N ASP A 175 -13.55 -7.42 7.62
CA ASP A 175 -12.10 -7.40 7.85
C ASP A 175 -11.60 -7.20 9.28
N ALA A 176 -12.47 -7.18 10.31
CA ALA A 176 -12.08 -6.78 11.67
C ALA A 176 -11.18 -5.49 11.71
N LYS A 177 -11.38 -4.61 10.71
CA LYS A 177 -10.46 -3.56 10.22
C LYS A 177 -9.08 -4.08 9.75
N ALA A 178 -8.98 -4.41 8.46
CA ALA A 178 -7.70 -4.37 7.77
C ALA A 178 -7.15 -2.92 7.82
N PRO A 179 -5.91 -2.70 8.30
CA PRO A 179 -5.34 -1.36 8.36
C PRO A 179 -5.15 -0.83 6.93
N LYS A 180 -6.02 0.09 6.51
CA LYS A 180 -5.78 0.89 5.32
C LYS A 180 -4.55 1.76 5.61
N PRO A 181 -3.55 1.78 4.72
CA PRO A 181 -2.43 2.69 4.89
C PRO A 181 -2.93 4.13 4.97
N SER A 182 -2.34 4.92 5.87
CA SER A 182 -2.57 6.35 5.93
C SER A 182 -2.10 7.00 4.61
N SER A 183 -2.64 8.19 4.30
CA SER A 183 -2.12 8.97 3.17
C SER A 183 -0.65 9.28 3.42
N GLY A 184 0.23 8.88 2.50
CA GLY A 184 1.67 9.04 2.68
C GLY A 184 2.44 8.92 1.38
N PRO A 185 3.77 8.72 1.46
CA PRO A 185 4.69 8.73 0.31
C PRO A 185 4.27 7.82 -0.84
N HIS A 186 3.73 6.65 -0.50
CA HIS A 186 3.44 5.58 -1.44
C HIS A 186 1.94 5.39 -1.65
N LYS A 187 1.56 4.95 -2.86
CA LYS A 187 0.16 4.61 -3.17
C LYS A 187 -0.27 3.42 -2.31
N SER A 188 -1.54 3.40 -1.88
CA SER A 188 -2.10 2.32 -1.05
C SER A 188 -1.97 0.90 -1.63
N ARG A 189 -1.86 0.77 -2.96
CA ARG A 189 -1.69 -0.52 -3.67
C ARG A 189 -0.21 -0.94 -3.81
N GLU A 190 0.71 -0.03 -3.48
CA GLU A 190 2.16 -0.15 -3.67
C GLU A 190 2.90 0.06 -2.35
N CYS A 191 2.27 -0.26 -1.22
CA CYS A 191 2.87 -0.16 0.09
C CYS A 191 2.45 -1.30 1.03
N LEU A 192 3.25 -1.47 2.09
CA LEU A 192 2.94 -2.24 3.28
C LEU A 192 2.87 -1.28 4.48
N PRO A 193 1.76 -1.27 5.23
CA PRO A 193 1.69 -0.51 6.48
C PRO A 193 2.59 -1.13 7.56
N LEU A 194 3.19 -0.29 8.41
CA LEU A 194 4.12 -0.70 9.46
C LEU A 194 3.58 -1.79 10.38
N ILE A 195 2.29 -1.75 10.70
CA ILE A 195 1.65 -2.80 11.48
C ILE A 195 1.75 -4.20 10.84
N LEU A 196 1.63 -4.30 9.51
CA LEU A 196 1.76 -5.59 8.84
C LEU A 196 3.22 -6.05 8.79
N ILE A 197 4.16 -5.12 8.75
CA ILE A 197 5.60 -5.41 8.80
C ILE A 197 5.94 -6.01 10.18
N LEU A 198 5.61 -5.30 11.26
CA LEU A 198 5.95 -5.72 12.63
C LEU A 198 5.21 -6.98 13.08
N ARG A 199 3.90 -7.08 12.77
CA ARG A 199 3.06 -8.20 13.23
C ARG A 199 3.12 -9.43 12.33
N ASN A 200 2.85 -9.26 11.04
CA ASN A 200 2.64 -10.41 10.14
C ASN A 200 3.94 -10.92 9.50
N ARG A 201 4.92 -10.03 9.28
CA ARG A 201 6.18 -10.39 8.60
C ARG A 201 7.29 -10.72 9.59
N LEU A 202 7.58 -9.80 10.51
CA LEU A 202 8.67 -9.94 11.48
C LEU A 202 8.23 -10.65 12.76
N LYS A 203 6.93 -10.60 13.11
CA LYS A 203 6.35 -11.22 14.31
C LYS A 203 6.97 -10.73 15.63
N TYR A 204 7.49 -9.51 15.69
CA TYR A 204 7.91 -8.87 16.95
C TYR A 204 6.73 -8.50 17.85
N ALA A 205 5.53 -8.40 17.27
CA ALA A 205 4.27 -8.26 17.98
C ALA A 205 3.30 -9.34 17.52
N LEU A 206 2.57 -9.90 18.47
CA LEU A 206 1.46 -10.83 18.23
C LEU A 206 0.16 -10.05 18.04
N THR A 207 -0.05 -8.99 18.84
CA THR A 207 -1.30 -8.23 18.85
C THR A 207 -1.16 -6.79 18.32
N TYR A 208 -2.30 -6.16 18.00
CA TYR A 208 -2.35 -4.76 17.57
C TYR A 208 -1.87 -3.79 18.66
N ARG A 209 -2.15 -4.10 19.93
CA ARG A 209 -1.76 -3.27 21.08
C ARG A 209 -0.26 -3.24 21.25
N GLU A 210 0.40 -4.39 21.14
CA GLU A 210 1.86 -4.49 21.19
C GLU A 210 2.55 -3.68 20.09
N VAL A 211 2.01 -3.71 18.86
CA VAL A 211 2.53 -2.87 17.76
C VAL A 211 2.49 -1.39 18.11
N ILE A 212 1.40 -0.91 18.73
CA ILE A 212 1.33 0.48 19.18
C ILE A 212 2.41 0.76 20.22
N SER A 213 2.59 -0.13 21.21
CA SER A 213 3.62 0.03 22.23
C SER A 213 5.02 0.15 21.63
N ILE A 214 5.37 -0.74 20.68
CA ILE A 214 6.67 -0.72 19.99
C ILE A 214 6.89 0.59 19.23
N LEU A 215 5.85 1.08 18.52
CA LEU A 215 5.95 2.31 17.75
C LEU A 215 6.01 3.56 18.64
N MET A 216 5.30 3.58 19.77
CA MET A 216 5.33 4.68 20.72
C MET A 216 6.67 4.80 21.44
N GLN A 217 7.39 3.69 21.62
CA GLN A 217 8.77 3.68 22.11
C GLN A 217 9.78 4.23 21.09
N ARG A 218 9.36 4.59 19.87
CA ARG A 218 10.18 5.24 18.83
C ARG A 218 11.39 4.40 18.35
N HIS A 219 11.32 3.08 18.49
CA HIS A 219 12.40 2.18 18.07
C HIS A 219 12.33 1.73 16.61
N VAL A 220 11.34 2.19 15.84
CA VAL A 220 11.21 1.83 14.43
C VAL A 220 11.50 3.05 13.57
N LEU A 221 12.53 2.91 12.74
CA LEU A 221 12.95 3.93 11.79
C LEU A 221 12.55 3.48 10.38
N VAL A 222 11.95 4.38 9.61
CA VAL A 222 11.78 4.21 8.16
C VAL A 222 12.54 5.31 7.46
N ASP A 223 13.46 4.91 6.59
CA ASP A 223 14.42 5.77 5.91
C ASP A 223 15.16 6.70 6.89
N ALA A 224 15.74 6.12 7.94
CA ALA A 224 16.43 6.81 9.05
C ALA A 224 15.56 7.79 9.89
N LYS A 225 14.25 7.86 9.65
CA LYS A 225 13.32 8.72 10.41
C LYS A 225 12.42 7.89 11.31
N VAL A 226 12.29 8.28 12.58
CA VAL A 226 11.36 7.67 13.53
C VAL A 226 9.93 7.80 13.01
N ARG A 227 9.22 6.67 12.94
CA ARG A 227 7.79 6.63 12.58
C ARG A 227 6.98 5.99 13.70
N THR A 228 6.01 6.75 14.20
CA THR A 228 5.06 6.29 15.24
C THR A 228 3.72 5.84 14.66
N ASP A 229 3.41 6.20 13.41
CA ASP A 229 2.14 5.83 12.77
C ASP A 229 2.12 4.36 12.36
N LYS A 230 1.26 3.58 13.01
CA LYS A 230 1.02 2.15 12.73
C LYS A 230 0.60 1.86 11.28
N THR A 231 -0.07 2.82 10.63
CA THR A 231 -0.59 2.69 9.27
C THR A 231 0.31 3.36 8.24
N TYR A 232 1.51 3.79 8.63
CA TYR A 232 2.45 4.45 7.74
C TYR A 232 2.75 3.57 6.51
N PRO A 233 2.54 4.08 5.29
CA PRO A 233 2.76 3.31 4.07
C PRO A 233 4.26 3.22 3.75
N ALA A 234 4.90 2.12 4.13
CA ALA A 234 6.26 1.81 3.71
C ALA A 234 6.22 1.10 2.35
N GLY A 235 6.95 1.61 1.36
CA GLY A 235 6.84 1.18 -0.04
C GLY A 235 8.08 0.51 -0.58
N PHE A 236 8.13 0.42 -1.91
CA PHE A 236 9.25 -0.16 -2.64
C PHE A 236 10.53 0.64 -2.41
N MET A 237 11.65 -0.06 -2.17
CA MET A 237 12.99 0.48 -1.85
C MET A 237 13.14 1.21 -0.51
N ASP A 238 12.09 1.35 0.30
CA ASP A 238 12.21 1.91 1.65
C ASP A 238 13.08 1.01 2.53
N VAL A 239 13.87 1.64 3.40
CA VAL A 239 14.69 0.96 4.41
C VAL A 239 13.99 1.07 5.76
N VAL A 240 13.69 -0.07 6.38
CA VAL A 240 13.15 -0.17 7.73
C VAL A 240 14.26 -0.65 8.64
N SER A 241 14.61 0.16 9.63
CA SER A 241 15.68 -0.13 10.60
C SER A 241 15.11 -0.24 12.00
N ILE A 242 15.58 -1.25 12.75
CA ILE A 242 15.25 -1.46 14.15
C ILE A 242 16.56 -1.42 14.95
N PRO A 243 16.96 -0.26 15.48
CA PRO A 243 18.23 -0.09 16.20
C PRO A 243 18.37 -0.99 17.43
N LYS A 244 17.26 -1.41 18.06
CA LYS A 244 17.32 -2.32 19.22
C LYS A 244 17.87 -3.70 18.88
N THR A 245 17.54 -4.22 17.70
CA THR A 245 17.99 -5.55 17.24
C THR A 245 19.14 -5.45 16.24
N ASN A 246 19.56 -4.24 15.87
CA ASN A 246 20.50 -3.97 14.78
C ASN A 246 20.10 -4.65 13.46
N GLU A 247 18.79 -4.82 13.23
CA GLU A 247 18.27 -5.42 12.01
C GLU A 247 17.79 -4.35 11.04
N ASN A 248 18.32 -4.42 9.82
CA ASN A 248 17.99 -3.54 8.72
C ASN A 248 17.29 -4.33 7.61
N PHE A 249 16.18 -3.79 7.12
CA PHE A 249 15.36 -4.40 6.10
C PHE A 249 15.11 -3.45 4.94
N ARG A 250 15.17 -3.95 3.71
CA ARG A 250 14.71 -3.24 2.52
C ARG A 250 13.45 -3.89 1.97
N LEU A 251 12.47 -3.07 1.60
CA LEU A 251 11.23 -3.52 0.99
C LEU A 251 11.41 -3.73 -0.51
N LEU A 252 11.36 -5.00 -0.94
CA LEU A 252 11.50 -5.40 -2.34
C LEU A 252 10.31 -6.23 -2.81
N TYR A 253 10.18 -6.34 -4.14
CA TYR A 253 9.23 -7.26 -4.74
C TYR A 253 9.84 -8.65 -4.92
N ASP A 254 9.06 -9.66 -4.59
CA ASP A 254 9.28 -11.05 -4.98
C ASP A 254 8.83 -11.28 -6.43
N THR A 255 9.27 -12.34 -7.10
CA THR A 255 8.93 -12.66 -8.51
C THR A 255 7.43 -12.94 -8.72
N LYS A 256 6.71 -13.22 -7.63
CA LYS A 256 5.25 -13.34 -7.57
C LYS A 256 4.53 -11.99 -7.43
N GLY A 257 5.27 -10.88 -7.33
CA GLY A 257 4.74 -9.53 -7.18
C GLY A 257 4.28 -9.16 -5.77
N ARG A 258 4.71 -9.91 -4.75
CA ARG A 258 4.42 -9.64 -3.33
C ARG A 258 5.56 -8.84 -2.70
N PHE A 259 5.27 -8.00 -1.72
CA PHE A 259 6.31 -7.37 -0.92
C PHE A 259 6.98 -8.38 0.01
N ARG A 260 8.31 -8.33 0.04
CA ARG A 260 9.17 -9.11 0.93
C ARG A 260 10.14 -8.15 1.62
N LEU A 261 10.35 -8.37 2.92
CA LEU A 261 11.43 -7.74 3.67
C LEU A 261 12.71 -8.52 3.37
N HIS A 262 13.67 -7.84 2.77
CA HIS A 262 15.00 -8.37 2.53
C HIS A 262 15.92 -7.83 3.62
N SER A 263 16.57 -8.70 4.39
CA SER A 263 17.59 -8.29 5.34
C SER A 263 18.81 -7.76 4.57
N ILE A 264 19.31 -6.61 5.00
CA ILE A 264 20.44 -5.90 4.39
C ILE A 264 21.54 -5.64 5.43
N ARG A 265 22.75 -5.38 4.95
CA ARG A 265 23.87 -4.93 5.79
C ARG A 265 23.76 -3.43 6.10
N ASP A 266 24.46 -2.98 7.14
CA ASP A 266 24.42 -1.59 7.61
C ASP A 266 24.92 -0.58 6.58
N GLU A 267 25.95 -0.92 5.80
CA GLU A 267 26.45 -0.09 4.70
C GLU A 267 25.38 0.18 3.65
N GLU A 268 24.57 -0.84 3.34
CA GLU A 268 23.48 -0.73 2.38
C GLU A 268 22.28 0.01 2.95
N ALA A 269 22.10 -0.03 4.27
CA ALA A 269 21.02 0.65 4.98
C ALA A 269 21.19 2.17 5.00
N LYS A 270 22.41 2.69 4.89
CA LYS A 270 22.70 4.14 4.87
C LYS A 270 22.16 4.84 3.64
N PHE A 271 22.13 4.14 2.50
CA PHE A 271 21.66 4.72 1.24
C PHE A 271 20.35 4.10 0.77
N LYS A 272 19.68 4.78 -0.14
CA LYS A 272 18.44 4.34 -0.79
C LYS A 272 18.47 4.68 -2.26
N LEU A 273 17.93 3.80 -3.10
CA LEU A 273 17.65 4.15 -4.49
C LEU A 273 16.29 4.84 -4.59
N CYS A 274 16.25 5.94 -5.34
CA CYS A 274 15.05 6.71 -5.63
C CYS A 274 14.96 6.99 -7.14
N LYS A 275 13.93 6.47 -7.81
CA LYS A 275 13.67 6.81 -9.22
C LYS A 275 13.14 8.24 -9.35
N VAL A 276 13.65 8.98 -10.32
CA VAL A 276 13.19 10.33 -10.68
C VAL A 276 11.90 10.21 -11.48
N ARG A 277 10.84 10.85 -10.99
CA ARG A 277 9.54 10.91 -11.64
C ARG A 277 9.44 12.08 -12.61
N SER A 278 9.91 13.25 -12.19
CA SER A 278 9.89 14.48 -12.99
C SER A 278 10.97 15.43 -12.52
N VAL A 279 11.55 16.17 -13.46
CA VAL A 279 12.43 17.31 -13.20
C VAL A 279 11.68 18.56 -13.65
N GLN A 280 11.62 19.57 -12.78
CA GLN A 280 10.82 20.78 -12.98
C GLN A 280 11.57 21.99 -12.41
N PHE A 281 11.23 23.17 -12.89
CA PHE A 281 11.68 24.43 -12.31
C PHE A 281 10.61 24.97 -11.37
N GLY A 282 11.02 25.36 -10.17
CA GLY A 282 10.16 25.97 -9.17
C GLY A 282 10.09 27.48 -9.32
N GLN A 283 9.47 28.11 -8.33
CA GLN A 283 9.51 29.57 -8.19
C GLN A 283 10.97 30.03 -8.11
N LYS A 284 11.25 31.20 -8.70
CA LYS A 284 12.61 31.77 -8.84
C LYS A 284 13.54 30.95 -9.75
N GLY A 285 13.00 30.11 -10.63
CA GLY A 285 13.80 29.33 -11.59
C GLY A 285 14.67 28.25 -10.96
N ILE A 286 14.38 27.84 -9.71
CA ILE A 286 15.18 26.84 -9.01
C ILE A 286 14.83 25.44 -9.52
N PRO A 287 15.77 24.67 -10.10
CA PRO A 287 15.50 23.32 -10.52
C PRO A 287 15.27 22.39 -9.32
N TYR A 288 14.26 21.54 -9.41
CA TYR A 288 14.00 20.47 -8.45
C TYR A 288 13.57 19.19 -9.16
N LEU A 289 13.87 18.06 -8.51
CA LEU A 289 13.42 16.75 -8.94
C LEU A 289 12.40 16.20 -7.94
N ASN A 290 11.41 15.47 -8.46
CA ASN A 290 10.49 14.70 -7.67
C ASN A 290 10.84 13.21 -7.78
N THR A 291 10.96 12.55 -6.65
CA THR A 291 11.24 11.11 -6.57
C THR A 291 9.96 10.28 -6.50
N TYR A 292 10.11 8.96 -6.70
CA TYR A 292 9.04 7.98 -6.51
C TYR A 292 8.43 8.03 -5.11
N ASP A 293 9.25 8.30 -4.09
CA ASP A 293 8.84 8.34 -2.67
C ASP A 293 8.22 9.69 -2.27
N GLY A 294 7.91 10.55 -3.25
CA GLY A 294 7.34 11.87 -3.00
C GLY A 294 8.29 12.87 -2.34
N ARG A 295 9.61 12.60 -2.32
CA ARG A 295 10.62 13.59 -1.90
C ARG A 295 10.91 14.56 -3.04
N THR A 296 11.08 15.83 -2.70
CA THR A 296 11.55 16.87 -3.61
C THR A 296 12.99 17.23 -3.25
N ILE A 297 13.92 17.03 -4.18
CA ILE A 297 15.32 17.41 -4.01
C ILE A 297 15.59 18.63 -4.88
N ARG A 298 16.12 19.70 -4.28
CA ARG A 298 16.45 20.95 -4.95
C ARG A 298 17.90 20.94 -5.41
N TYR A 299 18.19 21.72 -6.45
CA TYR A 299 19.53 21.82 -7.05
C TYR A 299 20.11 20.47 -7.49
N PRO A 300 19.40 19.68 -8.33
CA PRO A 300 19.98 18.50 -8.92
C PRO A 300 21.01 18.84 -9.99
N ASP A 301 21.93 17.91 -10.23
CA ASP A 301 22.82 17.98 -11.38
C ASP A 301 22.02 18.03 -12.70
N PRO A 302 22.36 18.90 -13.65
CA PRO A 302 21.64 19.05 -14.92
C PRO A 302 21.61 17.78 -15.78
N ILE A 303 22.51 16.84 -15.53
CA ILE A 303 22.63 15.57 -16.26
C ILE A 303 21.47 14.63 -15.91
N ILE A 304 20.88 14.77 -14.73
CA ILE A 304 19.82 13.89 -14.22
C ILE A 304 18.51 14.17 -14.95
N LYS A 305 17.95 13.14 -15.60
CA LYS A 305 16.69 13.22 -16.35
C LYS A 305 15.58 12.41 -15.68
N ALA A 306 14.36 12.58 -16.19
CA ALA A 306 13.23 11.77 -15.76
C ALA A 306 13.46 10.28 -16.09
N ASN A 307 13.05 9.41 -15.17
CA ASN A 307 13.26 7.95 -15.16
C ASN A 307 14.66 7.44 -14.80
N ASP A 308 15.62 8.33 -14.61
CA ASP A 308 16.90 7.96 -14.00
C ASP A 308 16.69 7.56 -12.53
N THR A 309 17.66 6.86 -11.96
CA THR A 309 17.62 6.46 -10.56
C THR A 309 18.77 7.09 -9.79
N ILE A 310 18.45 7.69 -8.66
CA ILE A 310 19.39 8.41 -7.81
C ILE A 310 19.70 7.55 -6.59
N LYS A 311 20.96 7.53 -6.18
CA LYS A 311 21.41 7.00 -4.90
C LYS A 311 21.42 8.14 -3.89
N LEU A 312 20.48 8.06 -2.97
CA LEU A 312 20.26 9.04 -1.92
C LEU A 312 20.90 8.56 -0.63
N ASP A 313 21.67 9.42 0.02
CA ASP A 313 22.08 9.18 1.41
C ASP A 313 20.92 9.55 2.35
N LEU A 314 20.57 8.65 3.27
CA LEU A 314 19.38 8.81 4.11
C LEU A 314 19.58 9.80 5.27
N GLU A 315 20.81 9.94 5.75
CA GLU A 315 21.14 10.86 6.85
C GLU A 315 21.12 12.30 6.35
N THR A 316 21.88 12.59 5.30
CA THR A 316 21.97 13.95 4.74
C THR A 316 20.81 14.31 3.82
N GLY A 317 20.14 13.32 3.23
CA GLY A 317 19.13 13.54 2.20
C GLY A 317 19.68 14.09 0.89
N LYS A 318 21.00 14.01 0.67
CA LYS A 318 21.68 14.48 -0.54
C LYS A 318 21.94 13.34 -1.53
N ILE A 319 22.12 13.71 -2.79
CA ILE A 319 22.46 12.79 -3.88
C ILE A 319 23.94 12.44 -3.76
N THR A 320 24.25 11.14 -3.77
CA THR A 320 25.64 10.65 -3.83
C THR A 320 26.02 10.34 -5.26
N ASP A 321 25.21 9.52 -5.93
CA ASP A 321 25.41 9.07 -7.30
C ASP A 321 24.07 8.97 -8.03
N PHE A 322 24.10 8.87 -9.36
CA PHE A 322 22.94 8.54 -10.16
C PHE A 322 23.25 7.51 -11.24
N ILE A 323 22.19 6.86 -11.72
CA ILE A 323 22.17 5.87 -12.79
C ILE A 323 21.25 6.39 -13.89
N LYS A 324 21.81 6.55 -15.09
CA LYS A 324 21.08 6.94 -16.28
C LYS A 324 20.20 5.80 -16.80
N PHE A 325 19.01 6.11 -17.28
CA PHE A 325 18.10 5.16 -17.90
C PHE A 325 18.49 4.89 -19.35
N ASP A 326 19.51 4.06 -19.53
CA ASP A 326 20.03 3.62 -20.84
C ASP A 326 19.98 2.09 -20.99
N VAL A 327 20.11 1.64 -22.23
CA VAL A 327 20.22 0.22 -22.59
C VAL A 327 21.46 -0.39 -21.92
N GLY A 328 21.36 -1.65 -21.49
CA GLY A 328 22.46 -2.36 -20.83
C GLY A 328 22.51 -2.20 -19.30
N ASN A 329 21.64 -1.39 -18.69
CA ASN A 329 21.54 -1.28 -17.24
C ASN A 329 20.54 -2.29 -16.63
N VAL A 330 20.81 -2.73 -15.39
CA VAL A 330 19.92 -3.63 -14.65
C VAL A 330 18.69 -2.88 -14.15
N VAL A 331 17.53 -3.49 -14.36
CA VAL A 331 16.23 -2.97 -13.93
C VAL A 331 15.43 -4.02 -13.17
N MET A 332 14.61 -3.55 -12.23
CA MET A 332 13.53 -4.31 -11.59
C MET A 332 12.18 -3.79 -12.05
N VAL A 333 11.23 -4.69 -12.25
CA VAL A 333 9.84 -4.33 -12.60
C VAL A 333 9.01 -4.08 -11.35
N THR A 334 8.40 -2.91 -11.24
CA THR A 334 7.57 -2.51 -10.09
C THR A 334 6.07 -2.73 -10.30
N GLY A 335 5.61 -3.02 -11.51
CA GLY A 335 4.18 -3.08 -11.85
C GLY A 335 3.82 -4.07 -12.96
N GLY A 336 2.54 -4.42 -13.05
CA GLY A 336 2.02 -5.33 -14.07
C GLY A 336 2.29 -6.82 -13.79
N ARG A 337 2.07 -7.68 -14.80
CA ARG A 337 2.19 -9.14 -14.68
C ARG A 337 3.61 -9.63 -14.42
N ASN A 338 4.60 -8.83 -14.83
CA ASN A 338 6.04 -9.09 -14.71
C ASN A 338 6.66 -8.46 -13.45
N ARG A 339 5.86 -7.95 -12.50
CA ARG A 339 6.34 -7.35 -11.24
C ARG A 339 7.30 -8.28 -10.48
N GLY A 340 8.41 -7.71 -9.99
CA GLY A 340 9.44 -8.40 -9.22
C GLY A 340 10.45 -9.17 -10.06
N ARG A 341 10.34 -9.15 -11.39
CA ARG A 341 11.39 -9.65 -12.29
C ARG A 341 12.53 -8.65 -12.38
N VAL A 342 13.75 -9.16 -12.55
CA VAL A 342 14.97 -8.37 -12.69
C VAL A 342 15.73 -8.83 -13.92
N GLY A 343 16.11 -7.87 -14.76
CA GLY A 343 16.87 -8.14 -15.96
C GLY A 343 17.59 -6.91 -16.49
N VAL A 344 18.28 -7.07 -17.62
CA VAL A 344 19.00 -6.00 -18.31
C VAL A 344 18.11 -5.43 -19.41
N ILE A 345 18.08 -4.10 -19.56
CA ILE A 345 17.38 -3.47 -20.68
C ILE A 345 18.07 -3.84 -22.00
N LYS A 346 17.35 -4.44 -22.94
CA LYS A 346 17.83 -4.70 -24.31
C LYS A 346 17.49 -3.60 -25.28
N ASN A 347 16.21 -3.24 -25.34
CA ASN A 347 15.71 -2.28 -26.31
C ASN A 347 14.59 -1.44 -25.71
N ARG A 348 14.50 -0.19 -26.18
CA ARG A 348 13.46 0.77 -25.80
C ARG A 348 12.76 1.22 -27.07
N GLU A 349 11.51 0.79 -27.22
CA GLU A 349 10.65 1.20 -28.31
C GLU A 349 9.90 2.48 -27.93
N LYS A 350 10.20 3.55 -28.67
CA LYS A 350 9.55 4.84 -28.52
C LYS A 350 8.40 4.93 -29.49
N HIS A 351 7.18 5.01 -28.95
CA HIS A 351 5.99 5.30 -29.73
C HIS A 351 5.53 6.73 -29.43
N LYS A 352 5.43 7.57 -30.46
CA LYS A 352 4.94 8.95 -30.30
C LYS A 352 3.45 8.92 -29.89
N GLY A 353 3.09 9.65 -28.85
CA GLY A 353 1.70 9.78 -28.39
C GLY A 353 1.15 8.60 -27.56
N THR A 354 1.89 7.49 -27.42
CA THR A 354 1.48 6.34 -26.61
C THR A 354 2.56 5.96 -25.58
N PHE A 355 2.33 4.86 -24.86
CA PHE A 355 3.28 4.39 -23.85
C PHE A 355 4.48 3.73 -24.50
N GLU A 356 5.67 4.12 -24.06
CA GLU A 356 6.90 3.45 -24.47
C GLU A 356 7.03 2.05 -23.87
N THR A 357 7.48 1.11 -24.69
CA THR A 357 7.69 -0.29 -24.32
C THR A 357 9.18 -0.54 -24.15
N VAL A 358 9.54 -1.24 -23.08
CA VAL A 358 10.91 -1.60 -22.75
C VAL A 358 11.02 -3.12 -22.74
N HIS A 359 11.92 -3.64 -23.57
CA HIS A 359 12.27 -5.04 -23.65
C HIS A 359 13.43 -5.33 -22.70
N ILE A 360 13.21 -6.31 -21.82
CA ILE A 360 14.12 -6.67 -20.74
C ILE A 360 14.47 -8.15 -20.88
N GLN A 361 15.75 -8.48 -20.70
CA GLN A 361 16.24 -9.86 -20.67
C GLN A 361 16.66 -10.25 -19.25
N ASP A 362 16.11 -11.34 -18.72
CA ASP A 362 16.54 -11.92 -17.45
C ASP A 362 17.92 -12.59 -17.59
N ALA A 363 18.55 -12.92 -16.45
CA ALA A 363 19.85 -13.62 -16.44
C ALA A 363 19.81 -15.02 -17.08
N THR A 364 18.65 -15.67 -17.16
CA THR A 364 18.45 -16.96 -17.85
C THR A 364 18.20 -16.81 -19.35
N GLY A 365 18.20 -15.58 -19.86
CA GLY A 365 17.98 -15.29 -21.27
C GLY A 365 16.51 -15.09 -21.66
N HIS A 366 15.56 -15.31 -20.76
CA HIS A 366 14.14 -15.05 -21.05
C HIS A 366 13.86 -13.56 -21.25
N GLU A 367 13.19 -13.24 -22.34
CA GLU A 367 12.80 -11.88 -22.68
C GLU A 367 11.35 -11.59 -22.31
N PHE A 368 11.10 -10.36 -21.89
CA PHE A 368 9.74 -9.88 -21.66
C PHE A 368 9.68 -8.35 -21.81
N ALA A 369 8.49 -7.87 -22.16
CA ALA A 369 8.22 -6.45 -22.32
C ALA A 369 7.43 -5.87 -21.13
N THR A 370 7.69 -4.61 -20.81
CA THR A 370 6.89 -3.81 -19.87
C THR A 370 6.82 -2.35 -20.31
N ARG A 371 5.84 -1.61 -19.77
CA ARG A 371 5.76 -0.15 -19.98
C ARG A 371 6.87 0.55 -19.19
N LEU A 372 7.42 1.63 -19.75
CA LEU A 372 8.47 2.45 -19.10
C LEU A 372 8.16 2.87 -17.67
N GLY A 373 6.89 3.20 -17.36
CA GLY A 373 6.48 3.59 -16.00
C GLY A 373 6.68 2.49 -14.94
N ASN A 374 6.68 1.22 -15.34
CA ASN A 374 6.85 0.07 -14.46
C ASN A 374 8.31 -0.39 -14.32
N VAL A 375 9.24 0.24 -15.04
CA VAL A 375 10.66 -0.11 -15.01
C VAL A 375 11.38 0.74 -13.97
N TYR A 376 12.23 0.13 -13.16
CA TYR A 376 13.00 0.81 -12.13
C TYR A 376 14.47 0.38 -12.22
N THR A 377 15.39 1.31 -12.47
CA THR A 377 16.81 0.98 -12.62
C THR A 377 17.46 0.74 -11.26
N ILE A 378 18.20 -0.36 -11.12
CA ILE A 378 18.80 -0.77 -9.86
C ILE A 378 20.33 -0.81 -9.90
N GLY A 379 20.95 -0.77 -11.08
CA GLY A 379 22.40 -0.82 -11.22
C GLY A 379 22.90 -0.38 -12.58
N LYS A 380 24.19 -0.08 -12.66
CA LYS A 380 24.92 0.20 -13.91
C LYS A 380 25.44 -1.12 -14.50
N GLY A 381 25.27 -1.32 -15.80
CA GLY A 381 25.68 -2.57 -16.46
C GLY A 381 24.92 -3.78 -15.92
N THR A 382 25.65 -4.84 -15.56
CA THR A 382 25.09 -6.11 -15.04
C THR A 382 25.06 -6.20 -13.51
N LYS A 383 25.72 -5.29 -12.79
CA LYS A 383 25.84 -5.34 -11.32
C LYS A 383 24.78 -4.44 -10.67
N PRO A 384 23.82 -4.99 -9.89
CA PRO A 384 22.89 -4.18 -9.11
C PRO A 384 23.61 -3.49 -7.95
N TRP A 385 23.20 -2.26 -7.60
CA TRP A 385 23.68 -1.54 -6.41
C TRP A 385 22.97 -1.98 -5.13
N VAL A 386 21.92 -2.79 -5.25
CA VAL A 386 21.06 -3.25 -4.17
C VAL A 386 21.07 -4.78 -4.12
N SER A 387 21.09 -5.33 -2.91
CA SER A 387 20.94 -6.76 -2.67
C SER A 387 19.53 -7.23 -3.06
N LEU A 388 19.47 -8.38 -3.73
CA LEU A 388 18.23 -8.91 -4.30
C LEU A 388 17.71 -10.08 -3.45
N PRO A 389 16.37 -10.27 -3.39
CA PRO A 389 15.77 -11.38 -2.67
C PRO A 389 16.15 -12.73 -3.30
N LYS A 390 15.91 -13.82 -2.55
CA LYS A 390 16.17 -15.20 -3.00
C LYS A 390 15.57 -15.43 -4.40
N GLY A 391 16.40 -15.86 -5.35
CA GLY A 391 16.01 -16.04 -6.75
C GLY A 391 16.44 -14.89 -7.67
N LYS A 392 17.07 -13.82 -7.16
CA LYS A 392 17.67 -12.71 -7.95
C LYS A 392 16.72 -12.07 -8.97
N GLY A 393 15.41 -12.17 -8.75
CA GLY A 393 14.39 -11.68 -9.68
C GLY A 393 14.11 -12.57 -10.90
N ILE A 394 14.63 -13.79 -10.95
CA ILE A 394 14.37 -14.76 -12.02
C ILE A 394 13.04 -15.46 -11.73
N LYS A 395 12.08 -15.33 -12.65
CA LYS A 395 10.77 -15.97 -12.53
C LYS A 395 10.80 -17.34 -13.21
N LEU A 396 10.66 -18.39 -12.40
CA LEU A 396 10.58 -19.76 -12.88
C LEU A 396 9.26 -20.04 -13.61
N SER A 397 9.28 -21.03 -14.50
CA SER A 397 8.07 -21.55 -15.12
C SER A 397 7.19 -22.26 -14.08
N ILE A 398 5.91 -22.45 -14.37
CA ILE A 398 4.96 -23.10 -13.44
C ILE A 398 5.42 -24.54 -13.13
N ILE A 399 5.97 -25.23 -14.12
CA ILE A 399 6.48 -26.60 -13.99
C ILE A 399 7.73 -26.64 -13.11
N GLU A 400 8.68 -25.73 -13.34
CA GLU A 400 9.89 -25.61 -12.50
C GLU A 400 9.55 -25.24 -11.06
N GLU A 401 8.59 -24.34 -10.86
CA GLU A 401 8.15 -23.95 -9.53
C GLU A 401 7.47 -25.12 -8.80
N ALA A 402 6.66 -25.91 -9.51
CA ALA A 402 6.05 -27.12 -8.97
C ALA A 402 7.11 -28.16 -8.56
N LYS A 403 8.09 -28.42 -9.42
CA LYS A 403 9.22 -29.33 -9.13
C LYS A 403 10.01 -28.86 -7.91
N LYS A 404 10.35 -27.56 -7.85
CA LYS A 404 11.07 -26.97 -6.72
C LYS A 404 10.30 -27.08 -5.41
N ARG A 405 8.97 -26.94 -5.46
CA ARG A 405 8.10 -27.11 -4.28
C ARG A 405 8.06 -28.56 -3.81
N LEU A 406 7.95 -29.52 -4.73
CA LEU A 406 7.98 -30.96 -4.42
C LEU A 406 9.31 -31.38 -3.80
N GLN A 407 10.42 -30.93 -4.38
CA GLN A 407 11.76 -31.17 -3.83
C GLN A 407 11.88 -30.60 -2.41
N GLY A 408 11.43 -29.36 -2.17
CA GLY A 408 11.47 -28.77 -0.83
C GLY A 408 10.60 -29.52 0.19
N GLN A 409 9.48 -30.12 -0.22
CA GLN A 409 8.68 -30.97 0.65
C GLN A 409 9.39 -32.27 1.01
N GLN A 410 10.05 -32.91 0.03
CA GLN A 410 10.83 -34.12 0.26
C GLN A 410 11.99 -33.89 1.22
N THR A 411 12.71 -32.75 1.08
CA THR A 411 13.84 -32.40 1.98
C THR A 411 13.40 -31.99 3.38
N THR A 412 12.14 -31.64 3.60
CA THR A 412 11.62 -31.31 4.95
C THR A 412 10.99 -32.54 5.62
N ALA A 413 10.62 -33.55 4.83
CA ALA A 413 10.04 -34.80 5.29
C ALA A 413 11.09 -35.88 5.58
N ALA A 414 12.25 -35.81 4.92
CA ALA A 414 13.49 -36.47 5.32
C ALA A 414 14.21 -35.62 6.36
#